data_AF-A0A3D0WBI0-F1
#
_entry.id   AF-A0A3D0WBI0-F1
#
_cell.length_a   1.000
_cell.length_b   1.000
_cell.length_c   1.000
_cell.angle_alpha   90.00
_cell.angle_beta   90.00
_cell.angle_gamma   90.00
#
_symmetry.space_group_name_H-M   'P 1'
#
loop_
_entity.id
_entity.type
_entity.pdbx_description
1 polymer ?
#
loop_
_entity_poly.entity_id
_entity_poly.type
_entity_poly.pdbx_seq_one_letter_code
_entity_poly.pdbx_strand_id
1 'polypeptide(L)'
;ARARRCIWAGFGALVFLALMSWVVVSLPPAPGWEGQAAYEAVFGQVWRIVIASITAFWAGEFVNSFVLARMKVLTQGRALWTRTIGSTVVGQAVDSLIFYPVAFLGVWTTDQVLTVMVTNWAMKVAWEVILTPVTYWIVGSLKRAEGVDVFDRETNFTPFRTRV
;
A
#
# COMPACT_ATOMS: atom_id res chain seq x y z
N ALA A 1 14.08 -8.00 12.24
CA ALA A 1 14.78 -6.72 12.52
C ALA A 1 14.92 -5.81 11.28
N ARG A 2 15.30 -6.33 10.09
CA ARG A 2 15.50 -5.52 8.87
C ARG A 2 14.22 -4.88 8.31
N ALA A 3 13.09 -5.60 8.31
CA ALA A 3 11.79 -5.07 7.84
C ALA A 3 11.33 -3.81 8.60
N ARG A 4 11.52 -3.76 9.93
CA ARG A 4 11.19 -2.57 10.75
C ARG A 4 12.04 -1.35 10.37
N ARG A 5 13.33 -1.54 10.05
CA ARG A 5 14.20 -0.42 9.60
C ARG A 5 13.78 0.11 8.23
N CYS A 6 13.35 -0.74 7.30
CA CYS A 6 12.80 -0.30 6.01
C CYS A 6 11.52 0.53 6.18
N ILE A 7 10.63 0.15 7.09
CA ILE A 7 9.40 0.90 7.36
C ILE A 7 9.75 2.30 7.91
N TRP A 8 10.67 2.38 8.88
CA TRP A 8 11.11 3.67 9.43
C TRP A 8 11.88 4.54 8.42
N ALA A 9 12.68 3.94 7.54
CA ALA A 9 13.35 4.66 6.46
C ALA A 9 12.36 5.20 5.42
N GLY A 10 11.34 4.41 5.05
CA GLY A 10 10.26 4.85 4.17
C GLY A 10 9.43 5.98 4.79
N PHE A 11 9.15 5.89 6.10
CA PHE A 11 8.50 6.98 6.84
C PHE A 11 9.36 8.26 6.84
N GLY A 12 10.67 8.14 7.12
CA GLY A 12 11.59 9.27 7.04
C GLY A 12 11.63 9.91 5.66
N ALA A 13 11.62 9.11 4.59
CA ALA A 13 11.56 9.60 3.21
C ALA A 13 10.24 10.32 2.89
N LEU A 14 9.11 9.82 3.40
CA LEU A 14 7.80 10.48 3.24
C LEU A 14 7.75 11.84 3.95
N VAL A 15 8.27 11.91 5.18
CA VAL A 15 8.38 13.18 5.93
C VAL A 15 9.32 14.15 5.22
N PHE A 16 10.45 13.66 4.71
CA PHE A 16 11.39 14.47 3.94
C PHE A 16 10.76 15.04 2.66
N LEU A 17 10.03 14.22 1.90
CA LEU A 17 9.30 14.66 0.72
C LEU A 17 8.27 15.75 1.08
N ALA A 18 7.49 15.55 2.14
CA ALA A 18 6.53 16.53 2.61
C ALA A 18 7.18 17.88 2.97
N LEU A 19 8.30 17.83 3.68
CA LEU A 19 9.05 19.01 4.09
C LEU A 19 9.64 19.73 2.87
N MET A 20 10.24 18.99 1.93
CA MET A 20 10.75 19.56 0.68
C MET A 20 9.65 20.20 -0.15
N SER A 21 8.48 19.55 -0.29
CA SER A 21 7.35 20.14 -0.99
C SER A 21 6.84 21.42 -0.32
N TRP A 22 6.82 21.49 1.01
CA TRP A 22 6.48 22.72 1.74
C TRP A 22 7.50 23.84 1.48
N VAL A 23 8.81 23.53 1.55
CA VAL A 23 9.89 24.50 1.28
C VAL A 23 9.76 25.06 -0.14
N VAL A 24 9.52 24.19 -1.13
CA VAL A 24 9.40 24.57 -2.54
C VAL A 24 8.21 25.50 -2.79
N VAL A 25 7.09 25.32 -2.08
CA VAL A 25 5.94 26.25 -2.16
C VAL A 25 6.23 27.60 -1.53
N SER A 26 6.98 27.59 -0.42
CA SER A 26 7.27 28.82 0.33
C SER A 26 8.27 29.74 -0.37
N LEU A 27 8.96 29.24 -1.41
CA LEU A 27 9.91 30.01 -2.19
C LEU A 27 9.19 30.95 -3.16
N PRO A 28 9.60 32.23 -3.25
CA PRO A 28 8.97 33.18 -4.15
C PRO A 28 9.18 32.74 -5.61
N PRO A 29 8.13 32.77 -6.44
CA PRO A 29 8.22 32.39 -7.84
C PRO A 29 9.14 33.34 -8.61
N ALA A 30 9.79 32.79 -9.64
CA ALA A 30 10.63 33.58 -10.54
C ALA A 30 9.79 34.66 -11.24
N PRO A 31 10.30 35.90 -11.38
CA PRO A 31 9.58 36.98 -12.04
C PRO A 31 9.31 36.62 -13.51
N GLY A 32 8.03 36.53 -13.89
CA GLY A 32 7.55 36.15 -15.24
C GLY A 32 6.87 34.78 -15.34
N TRP A 33 6.73 34.03 -14.24
CA TRP A 33 6.09 32.71 -14.25
C TRP A 33 4.56 32.78 -14.07
N GLU A 34 3.80 32.52 -15.14
CA GLU A 34 2.33 32.54 -15.12
C GLU A 34 1.69 31.26 -14.52
N GLY A 35 2.47 30.18 -14.34
CA GLY A 35 1.99 28.89 -13.83
C GLY A 35 1.83 28.82 -12.31
N GLN A 36 1.93 29.93 -11.58
CA GLN A 36 1.95 29.97 -10.12
C GLN A 36 0.64 29.44 -9.51
N ALA A 37 -0.50 29.71 -10.13
CA ALA A 37 -1.81 29.25 -9.63
C ALA A 37 -1.95 27.71 -9.67
N ALA A 38 -1.46 27.06 -10.73
CA ALA A 38 -1.43 25.60 -10.81
C ALA A 38 -0.41 25.00 -9.82
N TYR A 39 0.69 25.72 -9.59
CA TYR A 39 1.73 25.32 -8.64
C TYR A 39 1.23 25.35 -7.19
N GLU A 40 0.57 26.45 -6.77
CA GLU A 40 -0.05 26.56 -5.45
C GLU A 40 -1.19 25.56 -5.25
N ALA A 41 -2.00 25.28 -6.28
CA ALA A 41 -3.06 24.28 -6.20
C ALA A 41 -2.50 22.87 -5.97
N VAL A 42 -1.46 22.47 -6.70
CA VAL A 42 -0.85 21.13 -6.58
C VAL A 42 -0.06 21.01 -5.29
N PHE A 43 0.86 21.94 -5.05
CA PHE A 43 1.77 21.82 -3.92
C PHE A 43 1.15 22.26 -2.58
N GLY A 44 0.18 23.17 -2.59
CA GLY A 44 -0.60 23.54 -1.40
C GLY A 44 -1.44 22.39 -0.85
N GLN A 45 -1.70 21.36 -1.65
CA GLN A 45 -2.38 20.13 -1.23
C GLN A 45 -1.42 19.02 -0.80
N VAL A 46 -0.10 19.15 -1.03
CA VAL A 46 0.87 18.09 -0.74
C VAL A 46 0.90 17.72 0.73
N TRP A 47 0.83 18.68 1.65
CA TRP A 47 0.80 18.36 3.08
C TRP A 47 -0.44 17.52 3.46
N ARG A 48 -1.60 17.80 2.85
CA ARG A 48 -2.82 16.98 3.04
C ARG A 48 -2.63 15.58 2.47
N ILE A 49 -2.07 15.47 1.26
CA ILE A 49 -1.80 14.20 0.60
C ILE A 49 -0.84 13.35 1.44
N VAL A 50 0.18 13.95 2.05
CA VAL A 50 1.12 13.26 2.93
C VAL A 50 0.40 12.72 4.16
N ILE A 51 -0.40 13.53 4.85
CA ILE A 51 -1.16 13.10 6.03
C ILE A 51 -2.15 11.99 5.66
N ALA A 52 -2.89 12.17 4.56
CA ALA A 52 -3.78 11.15 3.99
C ALA A 52 -3.02 9.85 3.71
N SER A 53 -1.85 9.92 3.06
CA SER A 53 -1.03 8.75 2.74
C SER A 53 -0.56 8.01 3.99
N ILE A 54 -0.05 8.72 5.00
CA ILE A 54 0.46 8.10 6.23
C ILE A 54 -0.68 7.38 6.98
N THR A 55 -1.80 8.08 7.15
CA THR A 55 -2.97 7.54 7.88
C THR A 55 -3.61 6.37 7.15
N ALA A 56 -3.82 6.49 5.84
CA ALA A 56 -4.35 5.44 4.99
C ALA A 56 -3.42 4.22 4.98
N PHE A 57 -2.11 4.44 4.80
CA PHE A 57 -1.12 3.37 4.79
C PHE A 57 -1.10 2.60 6.11
N TRP A 58 -1.12 3.27 7.27
CA TRP A 58 -1.14 2.60 8.56
C TRP A 58 -2.40 1.77 8.78
N ALA A 59 -3.57 2.34 8.49
CA ALA A 59 -4.83 1.64 8.63
C ALA A 59 -4.94 0.46 7.64
N GLY A 60 -4.57 0.68 6.38
CA GLY A 60 -4.57 -0.32 5.32
C GLY A 60 -3.63 -1.48 5.61
N GLU A 61 -2.38 -1.20 6.01
CA GLU A 61 -1.39 -2.24 6.37
C GLU A 61 -1.79 -3.03 7.62
N PHE A 62 -2.34 -2.35 8.63
CA PHE A 62 -2.80 -3.02 9.84
C PHE A 62 -3.95 -3.98 9.53
N VAL A 63 -4.93 -3.52 8.74
CA VAL A 63 -6.07 -4.34 8.32
C VAL A 63 -5.61 -5.48 7.40
N ASN A 64 -4.73 -5.22 6.44
CA ASN A 64 -4.14 -6.23 5.56
C ASN A 64 -3.48 -7.35 6.40
N SER A 65 -2.56 -6.97 7.30
CA SER A 65 -1.86 -7.91 8.16
C SER A 65 -2.81 -8.71 9.08
N PHE A 66 -3.83 -8.05 9.63
CA PHE A 66 -4.85 -8.68 10.47
C PHE A 66 -5.68 -9.70 9.69
N VAL A 67 -6.19 -9.33 8.51
CA VAL A 67 -7.00 -10.22 7.66
C VAL A 67 -6.15 -11.40 7.19
N LEU A 68 -4.90 -11.16 6.80
CA LEU A 68 -3.96 -12.22 6.43
C LEU A 68 -3.76 -13.24 7.55
N ALA A 69 -3.59 -12.76 8.79
CA ALA A 69 -3.45 -13.60 9.97
C ALA A 69 -4.75 -14.38 10.28
N ARG A 70 -5.90 -13.70 10.26
CA ARG A 70 -7.21 -14.33 10.53
C ARG A 70 -7.55 -15.40 9.50
N MET A 71 -7.30 -15.12 8.22
CA MET A 71 -7.52 -16.09 7.15
C MET A 71 -6.52 -17.25 7.19
N LYS A 72 -5.29 -17.05 7.67
CA LYS A 72 -4.33 -18.14 7.92
C LYS A 72 -4.90 -19.17 8.90
N VAL A 73 -5.49 -18.69 9.99
CA VAL A 73 -6.10 -19.54 11.03
C VAL A 73 -7.31 -20.29 10.47
N LEU A 74 -8.18 -19.60 9.73
CA LEU A 74 -9.37 -20.20 9.14
C LEU A 74 -9.08 -21.26 8.08
N THR A 75 -8.10 -21.01 7.22
CA THR A 75 -7.79 -21.90 6.09
C THR A 75 -6.79 -23.00 6.45
N GLN A 76 -6.37 -23.09 7.73
CA GLN A 76 -5.40 -24.08 8.23
C GLN A 76 -4.12 -24.13 7.37
N GLY A 77 -3.73 -22.98 6.81
CA GLY A 77 -2.55 -22.85 5.95
C GLY A 77 -2.68 -23.39 4.51
N ARG A 78 -3.82 -23.97 4.10
CA ARG A 78 -3.96 -24.66 2.80
C ARG A 78 -4.20 -23.73 1.61
N ALA A 79 -4.91 -22.62 1.80
CA ALA A 79 -5.32 -21.73 0.71
C ALA A 79 -4.55 -20.39 0.75
N LEU A 80 -3.27 -20.42 0.35
CA LEU A 80 -2.42 -19.22 0.36
C LEU A 80 -2.96 -18.11 -0.58
N TRP A 81 -3.49 -18.47 -1.75
CA TRP A 81 -4.03 -17.52 -2.73
C TRP A 81 -5.18 -16.68 -2.16
N THR A 82 -6.08 -17.31 -1.39
CA THR A 82 -7.31 -16.66 -0.91
C THR A 82 -6.95 -15.68 0.18
N ARG A 83 -5.89 -16.00 0.93
CA ARG A 83 -5.36 -15.17 2.00
C ARG A 83 -4.70 -13.91 1.44
N THR A 84 -3.86 -14.04 0.42
CA THR A 84 -3.16 -12.90 -0.17
C THR A 84 -4.13 -11.96 -0.87
N ILE A 85 -4.95 -12.47 -1.80
CA ILE A 85 -5.93 -11.64 -2.50
C ILE A 85 -6.95 -11.06 -1.51
N GLY A 86 -7.47 -11.88 -0.59
CA GLY A 86 -8.47 -11.44 0.38
C GLY A 86 -7.94 -10.37 1.34
N SER A 87 -6.70 -10.50 1.81
CA SER A 87 -6.12 -9.48 2.70
C SER A 87 -5.85 -8.18 1.97
N THR A 88 -5.35 -8.24 0.73
CA THR A 88 -5.08 -7.03 -0.04
C THR A 88 -6.36 -6.34 -0.49
N VAL A 89 -7.42 -7.07 -0.87
CA VAL A 89 -8.73 -6.46 -1.20
C VAL A 89 -9.24 -5.61 -0.04
N VAL A 90 -9.22 -6.16 1.17
CA VAL A 90 -9.72 -5.46 2.37
C VAL A 90 -8.74 -4.36 2.81
N GLY A 91 -7.43 -4.61 2.76
CA GLY A 91 -6.41 -3.62 3.07
C GLY A 91 -6.46 -2.41 2.14
N GLN A 92 -6.53 -2.64 0.83
CA GLN A 92 -6.64 -1.58 -0.18
C GLN A 92 -8.00 -0.87 -0.13
N ALA A 93 -9.07 -1.55 0.29
CA ALA A 93 -10.36 -0.91 0.51
C ALA A 93 -10.25 0.12 1.64
N VAL A 94 -9.65 -0.26 2.77
CA VAL A 94 -9.47 0.65 3.91
C VAL A 94 -8.49 1.77 3.59
N ASP A 95 -7.38 1.47 2.91
CA ASP A 95 -6.43 2.47 2.41
C ASP A 95 -7.14 3.51 1.52
N SER A 96 -7.85 3.05 0.49
CA SER A 96 -8.53 3.96 -0.45
C SER A 96 -9.65 4.76 0.24
N LEU A 97 -10.41 4.11 1.14
CA LEU A 97 -11.50 4.76 1.88
C LEU A 97 -11.00 5.88 2.80
N ILE A 98 -9.77 5.80 3.28
CA ILE A 98 -9.16 6.85 4.11
C ILE A 98 -8.43 7.87 3.23
N PHE A 99 -7.67 7.41 2.24
CA PHE A 99 -6.83 8.26 1.40
C PHE A 99 -7.65 9.26 0.59
N TYR A 100 -8.61 8.79 -0.21
CA TYR A 100 -9.31 9.66 -1.16
C TYR A 100 -10.15 10.75 -0.47
N PRO A 101 -10.91 10.44 0.60
CA PRO A 101 -11.61 11.47 1.37
C PRO A 101 -10.64 12.44 2.06
N VAL A 102 -9.60 11.97 2.75
CA VAL A 102 -8.70 12.88 3.49
C VAL A 102 -7.89 13.76 2.53
N ALA A 103 -7.54 13.24 1.34
CA ALA A 103 -6.77 13.99 0.36
C ALA A 103 -7.62 14.98 -0.44
N PHE A 104 -8.83 14.61 -0.89
CA PHE A 104 -9.58 15.36 -1.92
C PHE A 104 -10.93 15.92 -1.48
N LEU A 105 -11.45 15.55 -0.31
CA LEU A 105 -12.75 16.03 0.16
C LEU A 105 -12.65 17.54 0.50
N GLY A 106 -13.46 18.34 -0.19
CA GLY A 106 -13.43 19.80 -0.14
C GLY A 106 -12.64 20.48 -1.27
N VAL A 107 -11.94 19.73 -2.11
CA VAL A 107 -11.31 20.23 -3.35
C VAL A 107 -12.07 19.74 -4.58
N TRP A 108 -12.49 18.47 -4.56
CA TRP A 108 -13.29 17.86 -5.64
C TRP A 108 -14.73 17.60 -5.16
N THR A 109 -15.65 17.38 -6.11
CA THR A 109 -17.01 16.97 -5.77
C THR A 109 -17.02 15.57 -5.15
N THR A 110 -17.93 15.30 -4.22
CA THR A 110 -18.03 13.99 -3.56
C THR A 110 -18.21 12.86 -4.56
N ASP A 111 -18.91 13.10 -5.67
CA ASP A 111 -19.11 12.15 -6.75
C ASP A 111 -17.81 11.81 -7.49
N GLN A 112 -16.97 12.80 -7.77
CA GLN A 112 -15.63 12.59 -8.35
C GLN A 112 -14.73 11.80 -7.40
N VAL A 113 -14.71 12.15 -6.12
CA VAL A 113 -13.91 11.44 -5.10
C VAL A 113 -14.34 9.98 -5.02
N LEU A 114 -15.66 9.71 -4.98
CA LEU A 114 -16.18 8.35 -4.88
C LEU A 114 -15.87 7.54 -6.15
N THR A 115 -16.06 8.13 -7.33
CA THR A 115 -15.76 7.47 -8.61
C THR A 115 -14.29 7.11 -8.69
N VAL A 116 -13.39 8.07 -8.45
CA VAL A 116 -11.94 7.85 -8.51
C VAL A 116 -11.50 6.82 -7.46
N MET A 117 -12.05 6.88 -6.24
CA MET A 117 -11.77 5.92 -5.18
C MET A 117 -12.14 4.49 -5.59
N VAL A 118 -13.37 4.28 -6.05
CA VAL A 118 -13.87 2.95 -6.43
C VAL A 118 -13.14 2.43 -7.67
N THR A 119 -12.92 3.27 -8.68
CA THR A 119 -12.20 2.87 -9.90
C THR A 119 -10.76 2.49 -9.60
N ASN A 120 -10.03 3.27 -8.79
CA ASN A 120 -8.65 2.93 -8.43
C ASN A 120 -8.58 1.68 -7.55
N TRP A 121 -9.48 1.55 -6.58
CA TRP A 121 -9.57 0.34 -5.76
C TRP A 121 -9.84 -0.90 -6.62
N ALA A 122 -10.84 -0.84 -7.50
CA ALA A 122 -11.18 -1.94 -8.39
C ALA A 122 -10.04 -2.28 -9.34
N MET A 123 -9.34 -1.29 -9.88
CA MET A 123 -8.18 -1.50 -10.75
C MET A 123 -7.02 -2.18 -10.00
N LYS A 124 -6.71 -1.73 -8.78
CA LYS A 124 -5.68 -2.36 -7.93
C LYS A 124 -6.01 -3.81 -7.61
N VAL A 125 -7.25 -4.09 -7.22
CA VAL A 125 -7.72 -5.44 -6.92
C VAL A 125 -7.71 -6.33 -8.17
N ALA A 126 -8.22 -5.84 -9.29
CA ALA A 126 -8.22 -6.59 -10.55
C ALA A 126 -6.79 -6.94 -10.99
N TRP A 127 -5.86 -5.98 -10.88
CA TRP A 127 -4.46 -6.18 -11.19
C TRP A 127 -3.83 -7.29 -10.35
N GLU A 128 -4.10 -7.31 -9.04
CA GLU A 128 -3.59 -8.36 -8.16
C GLU A 128 -4.21 -9.73 -8.44
N VAL A 129 -5.52 -9.78 -8.73
CA VAL A 129 -6.20 -11.03 -9.12
C VAL A 129 -5.57 -11.61 -10.40
N ILE A 130 -5.20 -10.77 -11.36
CA ILE A 130 -4.55 -11.18 -12.61
C ILE A 130 -3.09 -11.60 -12.36
N LEU A 131 -2.34 -10.87 -11.54
CA LEU A 131 -0.93 -11.16 -11.28
C LEU A 131 -0.71 -12.33 -10.31
N THR A 132 -1.66 -12.64 -9.44
CA THR A 132 -1.54 -13.77 -8.51
C THR A 132 -1.24 -15.09 -9.24
N PRO A 133 -2.00 -15.56 -10.24
CA PRO A 133 -1.70 -16.79 -10.96
C PRO A 133 -0.36 -16.72 -11.71
N VAL A 134 0.02 -15.56 -12.26
CA VAL A 134 1.33 -15.35 -12.90
C VAL A 134 2.46 -15.52 -11.88
N THR A 135 2.30 -14.96 -10.68
CA THR A 135 3.27 -15.10 -9.59
C THR A 135 3.45 -16.57 -9.20
N TYR A 136 2.35 -17.32 -9.10
CA TYR A 136 2.40 -18.77 -8.86
C TYR A 136 3.13 -19.52 -9.98
N TRP A 137 2.88 -19.16 -11.24
CA TRP A 137 3.56 -19.78 -12.38
C TRP A 137 5.07 -19.49 -12.38
N ILE A 138 5.48 -18.25 -12.11
CA ILE A 138 6.90 -17.86 -12.05
C ILE A 138 7.58 -18.59 -10.88
N VAL A 139 7.02 -18.53 -9.68
CA VAL A 139 7.59 -19.19 -8.49
C VAL A 139 7.67 -20.70 -8.70
N GLY A 140 6.64 -21.32 -9.28
CA GLY A 140 6.63 -22.75 -9.59
C GLY A 140 7.63 -23.14 -10.68
N SER A 141 7.87 -22.27 -11.66
CA SER A 141 8.87 -22.49 -12.71
C SER A 141 10.29 -22.32 -12.19
N LEU A 142 10.52 -21.33 -11.33
CA LEU A 142 11.82 -21.11 -10.67
C LEU A 142 12.17 -22.26 -9.72
N LYS A 143 11.22 -22.73 -8.91
CA LYS A 143 11.40 -23.92 -8.06
C LYS A 143 11.77 -25.17 -8.86
N ARG A 144 11.14 -25.37 -10.02
CA ARG A 144 11.46 -26.49 -10.93
C ARG A 144 12.84 -26.35 -11.57
N ALA A 145 13.27 -25.12 -11.88
CA ALA A 145 14.56 -24.85 -12.50
C ALA A 145 15.73 -24.97 -11.51
N GLU A 146 15.54 -24.54 -10.25
CA GLU A 146 16.58 -24.59 -9.22
C GLU A 146 16.70 -25.96 -8.55
N GLY A 147 15.74 -26.87 -8.72
CA GLY A 147 15.78 -28.22 -8.13
C GLY A 147 15.72 -28.23 -6.59
N VAL A 148 15.51 -27.06 -5.97
CA VAL A 148 15.36 -26.91 -4.52
C VAL A 148 13.89 -27.12 -4.17
N ASP A 149 13.50 -28.39 -4.13
CA ASP A 149 12.24 -28.81 -3.53
C ASP A 149 12.38 -28.83 -1.99
N VAL A 150 12.83 -27.70 -1.41
CA VAL A 150 12.62 -27.43 0.01
C VAL A 150 11.16 -27.02 0.13
N PHE A 151 10.28 -28.00 -0.03
CA PHE A 151 9.05 -27.95 0.72
C PHE A 151 9.47 -28.07 2.17
N ASP A 152 9.33 -26.97 2.88
CA ASP A 152 9.41 -26.88 4.33
C ASP A 152 8.19 -27.66 4.91
N ARG A 153 8.15 -28.98 4.65
CA ARG A 153 7.08 -29.91 5.10
C ARG A 153 7.21 -30.20 6.59
N GLU A 154 8.38 -29.93 7.17
CA GLU A 154 8.67 -30.12 8.60
C GLU A 154 8.86 -28.81 9.37
N THR A 155 8.70 -27.63 8.77
CA THR A 155 8.59 -26.41 9.57
C THR A 155 7.24 -26.35 10.26
N ASN A 156 7.27 -26.67 11.54
CA ASN A 156 6.23 -26.39 12.49
C ASN A 156 6.06 -24.86 12.61
N PHE A 157 5.14 -24.27 11.82
CA PHE A 157 4.85 -22.83 11.82
C PHE A 157 4.00 -22.37 13.03
N THR A 158 4.17 -23.00 14.19
CA THR A 158 3.52 -22.59 15.44
C THR A 158 4.14 -21.28 15.94
N PRO A 159 3.34 -20.29 16.39
CA PRO A 159 3.86 -19.01 16.87
C PRO A 159 4.57 -19.09 18.24
N PHE A 160 4.75 -20.29 18.80
CA PHE A 160 5.22 -20.50 20.18
C PHE A 160 6.58 -21.21 20.29
N ARG A 161 7.24 -21.60 19.19
CA ARG A 161 8.61 -22.13 19.26
C ARG A 161 9.49 -21.61 18.14
N THR A 162 10.34 -20.66 18.49
CA THR A 162 11.58 -20.37 17.76
C THR A 162 12.64 -21.37 18.22
N ARG A 163 13.14 -22.22 17.32
CA ARG A 163 14.39 -22.96 17.58
C ARG A 163 15.57 -22.10 17.11
N VAL A 164 16.53 -21.96 18.01
CA VAL A 164 17.91 -21.51 17.74
C VAL A 164 18.63 -22.62 16.98
#